data_AF-A0AAD4K0M7-F1
#
_entry.id   AF-A0AAD4K0M7-F1
#
_cell.length_a   1.000
_cell.length_b   1.000
_cell.length_c   1.000
_cell.angle_alpha   90.00
_cell.angle_beta   90.00
_cell.angle_gamma   90.00
#
_symmetry.space_group_name_H-M   'P 1'
#
loop_
_entity.id
_entity.type
_entity.pdbx_description
1 polymer ?
#
loop_
_entity_poly.entity_id
_entity_poly.type
_entity_poly.pdbx_seq_one_letter_code
_entity_poly.pdbx_strand_id
1 'polypeptide(L)' 'TVCYLTIFFQLVGGNEWPTFTGVCEQPGDWCTTQCQITGGSGGMCNKVKLCICRPL' A
#
# COMPACT_ATOMS: atom_id res chain seq x y z
N THR A 1 -7.63 -16.30 -28.87
CA THR A 1 -8.24 -15.22 -28.07
C THR A 1 -8.39 -15.55 -26.59
N VAL A 2 -8.70 -16.80 -26.21
CA VAL A 2 -8.91 -17.20 -24.79
C VAL A 2 -7.65 -17.11 -23.91
N CYS A 3 -6.45 -17.20 -24.49
CA CYS A 3 -5.17 -17.15 -23.76
C CYS A 3 -4.81 -15.76 -23.21
N TYR A 4 -5.29 -14.69 -23.84
CA TYR A 4 -4.93 -13.31 -23.44
C TYR A 4 -5.75 -12.83 -22.23
N LEU A 5 -7.01 -13.27 -22.16
CA LEU A 5 -7.94 -12.95 -21.07
C LEU A 5 -7.54 -13.62 -19.74
N THR A 6 -6.96 -14.83 -19.78
CA THR A 6 -6.46 -15.51 -18.57
C THR A 6 -5.19 -14.88 -18.03
N ILE A 7 -4.30 -14.36 -18.90
CA ILE A 7 -3.08 -13.64 -18.48
C ILE A 7 -3.44 -12.34 -17.74
N PHE A 8 -4.47 -11.63 -18.19
CA PHE A 8 -4.94 -10.40 -17.51
C PHE A 8 -5.39 -10.63 -16.07
N PHE A 9 -6.04 -11.77 -15.80
CA PHE A 9 -6.60 -12.06 -14.48
C PHE A 9 -5.54 -12.35 -13.40
N GLN A 10 -4.32 -12.73 -13.78
CA GLN A 10 -3.22 -13.04 -12.84
C GLN A 10 -2.41 -11.79 -12.43
N LEU A 11 -2.54 -10.67 -13.16
CA LEU A 11 -1.78 -9.44 -12.91
C LEU A 11 -2.43 -8.51 -11.87
N VAL A 12 -3.70 -8.74 -11.52
CA VAL A 12 -4.44 -7.98 -10.48
C VAL A 12 -4.35 -8.66 -9.10
N GLY A 13 -3.35 -9.51 -8.91
CA GLY A 13 -3.07 -10.26 -7.69
C GLY A 13 -1.73 -9.88 -7.07
N GLY A 14 -1.28 -8.65 -7.26
CA GLY A 14 -0.16 -8.13 -6.48
C GLY A 14 -0.58 -8.11 -5.00
N ASN A 15 0.23 -8.70 -4.13
CA ASN A 15 0.15 -8.43 -2.69
C ASN A 15 0.63 -6.98 -2.45
N GLU A 16 -0.03 -6.01 -3.07
CA GLU A 16 0.28 -4.60 -2.97
C GLU A 16 -0.33 -4.10 -1.67
N TRP A 17 0.54 -3.85 -0.70
CA TRP A 17 0.13 -3.19 0.53
C TRP A 17 -0.38 -1.79 0.18
N PRO A 18 -1.49 -1.35 0.81
CA PRO A 18 -2.09 -0.08 0.47
C PRO A 18 -1.08 1.06 0.67
N THR A 19 -0.99 1.94 -0.30
CA THR A 19 -0.23 3.20 -0.16
C THR A 19 -1.19 4.34 0.10
N PHE A 20 -0.88 5.18 1.07
CA PHE A 20 -1.72 6.31 1.45
C PHE A 20 -1.03 7.65 1.12
N THR A 21 -1.75 8.57 0.48
CA THR A 21 -1.31 9.95 0.24
C THR A 21 -1.76 10.87 1.37
N GLY A 22 -1.03 11.96 1.64
CA GLY A 22 -1.46 13.03 2.57
C GLY A 22 -1.32 12.70 4.06
N VAL A 23 -1.25 11.43 4.45
CA VAL A 23 -0.93 11.02 5.83
C VAL A 23 0.45 11.45 6.29
N CYS A 24 1.41 11.55 5.36
CA CYS A 24 2.77 12.01 5.65
C CYS A 24 2.90 13.52 5.85
N GLU A 25 1.82 14.27 5.59
CA GLU A 25 1.74 15.71 5.81
C GLU A 25 1.06 16.03 7.14
N GLN A 26 0.42 15.03 7.77
CA GLN A 26 -0.18 15.17 9.08
C GLN A 26 0.90 15.13 10.18
N PRO A 27 0.74 15.90 11.26
CA PRO A 27 1.66 15.85 12.39
C PRO A 27 1.53 14.50 13.11
N GLY A 28 2.66 13.82 13.31
CA GLY A 28 2.73 12.52 13.98
C GLY A 28 2.94 11.34 13.02
N ASP A 29 3.01 10.12 13.56
CA ASP A 29 3.23 8.89 12.78
C ASP A 29 1.91 8.27 12.27
N TRP A 30 1.14 9.09 11.55
CA TRP A 30 -0.14 8.66 10.99
C TRP A 30 0.00 7.57 9.93
N CYS A 31 1.15 7.54 9.25
CA CYS A 31 1.44 6.48 8.29
C CYS A 31 1.46 5.11 8.96
N THR A 32 2.23 4.96 10.06
CA THR A 32 2.27 3.70 10.80
C THR A 32 0.90 3.32 11.35
N THR A 33 0.17 4.27 11.93
CA THR A 33 -1.18 4.04 12.45
C THR A 33 -2.13 3.53 11.37
N GLN A 34 -2.18 4.17 10.20
CA GLN A 34 -3.05 3.72 9.10
C GLN A 34 -2.69 2.33 8.61
N CYS A 35 -1.39 2.05 8.45
CA CYS A 35 -0.92 0.74 8.03
C CYS A 35 -1.27 -0.36 9.05
N GLN A 36 -1.18 -0.08 10.35
CA GLN A 36 -1.59 -1.02 11.39
C GLN A 36 -3.10 -1.27 11.37
N ILE A 37 -3.91 -0.23 11.15
CA ILE A 37 -5.38 -0.37 11.00
C ILE A 37 -5.75 -1.24 9.79
N THR A 38 -4.98 -1.16 8.70
CA THR A 38 -5.18 -1.99 7.50
C THR A 38 -4.60 -3.40 7.64
N GLY A 39 -4.03 -3.76 8.79
CA GLY A 39 -3.49 -5.09 9.05
C GLY A 39 -2.04 -5.29 8.58
N GLY A 40 -1.26 -4.21 8.43
CA GLY A 40 0.20 -4.26 8.27
C GLY A 40 0.95 -4.13 9.59
N SER A 41 2.27 -4.35 9.59
CA SER A 41 3.13 -4.15 10.77
C SER A 41 3.40 -2.67 11.09
N GLY A 42 3.20 -1.80 10.11
CA GLY A 42 3.47 -0.36 10.18
C GLY A 42 3.74 0.20 8.79
N GLY A 43 4.25 1.42 8.71
CA GLY A 43 4.51 2.07 7.43
C GLY A 43 5.61 3.12 7.53
N MET A 44 6.10 3.58 6.38
CA MET A 44 7.04 4.69 6.32
C MET A 44 6.68 5.68 5.23
N CYS A 45 6.92 6.96 5.53
CA CYS A 45 6.79 8.04 4.57
C CYS A 45 8.01 8.15 3.67
N ASN A 46 7.81 8.12 2.36
CA ASN A 46 8.88 8.33 1.40
C ASN A 46 9.11 9.83 1.10
N LYS A 47 10.13 10.12 0.28
CA LYS A 47 10.50 11.49 -0.12
C LYS A 47 9.42 12.23 -0.92
N VAL A 48 8.48 11.51 -1.54
CA VAL A 48 7.34 12.07 -2.29
C VAL A 48 6.05 12.08 -1.47
N LYS A 49 6.14 11.99 -0.13
CA LYS A 49 5.00 12.09 0.80
C LYS A 49 3.95 10.99 0.63
N LEU A 50 4.35 9.83 0.11
CA LEU A 50 3.54 8.62 0.13
C LEU A 50 3.87 7.79 1.35
N CYS A 51 2.83 7.35 2.05
CA CYS A 51 2.93 6.35 3.09
C CYS A 51 2.92 4.96 2.45
N ILE A 52 3.97 4.19 2.70
CA ILE A 52 4.15 2.84 2.18
C ILE A 52 4.01 1.87 3.36
N CYS A 53 2.97 1.03 3.33
CA CYS A 53 2.74 0.03 4.36
C CYS A 53 3.65 -1.19 4.20
N ARG A 54 4.07 -1.76 5.34
CA ARG A 54 4.82 -3.01 5.40
C ARG A 54 3.89 -4.16 5.75
N PRO A 55 4.08 -5.33 5.12
CA PRO A 55 3.43 -6.55 5.57
C PRO A 55 3.67 -6.85 7.04
N LEU A 56 2.71 -7.55 7.67
CA LEU A 56 2.93 -8.22 8.95
C LEU A 56 3.99 -9.32 8.82
#